data_AF-A0A2J4YZ87-F1
#
_entry.id   AF-A0A2J4YZ87-F1
#
_cell.length_a   1.000
_cell.length_b   1.000
_cell.length_c   1.000
_cell.angle_alpha   90.00
_cell.angle_beta   90.00
_cell.angle_gamma   90.00
#
_symmetry.space_group_name_H-M   'P 1'
#
loop_
_entity.id
_entity.type
_entity.pdbx_description
1 polymer ?
#
loop_
_entity_poly.entity_id
_entity_poly.type
_entity_poly.pdbx_seq_one_letter_code
_entity_poly.pdbx_strand_id
1 'polypeptide(L)'
;MPLFFGNLYLLLFFGISIFTLFVSYFAIQYNSRKIDLVGLLIAYITMVLFYGLREPGTTDIKMYLENFDALNNFADFNWGFGFYILMKTIKAISAEHAFFIFASSFIFATILLFFTCIVLKAKPYKSLFMISLLYGWYMLDLATNTYRQGIALLFIMFSLLYIARKDYLKFSILSVVAVSIHWGALIPIVI
;
A
#
# COMPACT_ATOMS: atom_id res chain seq x y z
N MET A 1 -3.22 -24.11 -16.71
CA MET A 1 -3.86 -22.88 -17.25
C MET A 1 -3.58 -21.74 -16.29
N PRO A 2 -3.37 -20.49 -16.76
CA PRO A 2 -3.26 -19.34 -15.86
C PRO A 2 -4.46 -19.26 -14.92
N LEU A 3 -4.21 -19.00 -13.63
CA LEU A 3 -5.22 -19.05 -12.55
C LEU A 3 -6.45 -18.17 -12.81
N PHE A 4 -6.29 -17.06 -13.53
CA PHE A 4 -7.39 -16.16 -13.87
C PHE A 4 -8.38 -16.74 -14.89
N PHE A 5 -8.04 -17.78 -15.66
CA PHE A 5 -9.02 -18.48 -16.49
C PHE A 5 -9.90 -19.45 -15.68
N GLY A 6 -9.50 -19.79 -14.45
CA GLY A 6 -10.27 -20.65 -13.55
C GLY A 6 -11.04 -19.89 -12.47
N ASN A 7 -10.93 -18.55 -12.39
CA ASN A 7 -11.56 -17.75 -11.35
C ASN A 7 -12.10 -16.43 -11.92
N LEU A 8 -13.42 -16.26 -11.86
CA LEU A 8 -14.13 -15.11 -12.44
C LEU A 8 -13.68 -13.77 -11.83
N TYR A 9 -13.38 -13.72 -10.53
CA TYR A 9 -12.92 -12.51 -9.87
C TYR A 9 -11.53 -12.11 -10.37
N LEU A 10 -10.60 -13.07 -10.48
CA LEU A 10 -9.28 -12.81 -11.03
C LEU A 10 -9.35 -12.38 -12.51
N LEU A 11 -10.25 -12.97 -13.29
CA LEU A 11 -10.49 -12.54 -14.67
C LEU A 11 -10.99 -11.09 -14.75
N LEU A 12 -11.91 -10.70 -13.85
CA LEU A 12 -12.42 -9.34 -13.76
C LEU A 12 -11.31 -8.34 -13.44
N PHE A 13 -10.50 -8.60 -12.40
CA PHE A 13 -9.37 -7.74 -12.05
C PHE A 13 -8.34 -7.62 -13.17
N PHE A 14 -8.07 -8.73 -13.87
CA PHE A 14 -7.20 -8.72 -15.04
C PHE A 14 -7.76 -7.85 -16.18
N GLY A 15 -9.06 -7.99 -16.48
CA GLY A 15 -9.75 -7.16 -17.47
C GLY A 15 -9.73 -5.66 -17.14
N ILE A 16 -10.01 -5.31 -15.87
CA ILE A 16 -9.92 -3.93 -15.38
C ILE A 16 -8.49 -3.38 -15.52
N SER A 17 -7.49 -4.22 -15.28
CA SER A 17 -6.08 -3.82 -15.39
C SER A 17 -5.66 -3.56 -16.83
N ILE A 18 -6.08 -4.41 -17.77
CA ILE A 18 -5.89 -4.17 -19.21
C ILE A 18 -6.57 -2.86 -19.63
N PHE A 19 -7.83 -2.66 -19.22
CA PHE A 19 -8.55 -1.42 -19.50
C PHE A 19 -7.81 -0.20 -18.94
N THR A 20 -7.30 -0.29 -17.71
CA THR A 20 -6.54 0.78 -17.06
C THR A 20 -5.24 1.08 -17.79
N LEU A 21 -4.56 0.07 -18.34
CA LEU A 21 -3.38 0.27 -19.20
C LEU A 21 -3.74 1.03 -20.48
N PHE A 22 -4.86 0.73 -21.13
CA PHE A 22 -5.34 1.51 -22.29
C PHE A 22 -5.65 2.97 -21.92
N VAL A 23 -6.35 3.20 -20.80
CA VAL A 23 -6.62 4.56 -20.30
C VAL A 23 -5.31 5.31 -20.03
N SER A 24 -4.34 4.64 -19.41
CA SER A 24 -3.01 5.19 -19.14
C SER A 24 -2.26 5.56 -20.43
N TYR A 25 -2.30 4.67 -21.44
CA TYR A 25 -1.71 4.91 -22.75
C TYR A 25 -2.31 6.16 -23.41
N PHE A 26 -3.65 6.29 -23.44
CA PHE A 26 -4.30 7.48 -24.00
C PHE A 26 -4.01 8.75 -23.20
N ALA A 27 -3.93 8.66 -21.88
CA ALA A 27 -3.54 9.79 -21.04
C ALA A 27 -2.15 10.31 -21.40
N ILE A 28 -1.19 9.42 -21.66
CA ILE A 28 0.18 9.76 -22.06
C ILE A 28 0.20 10.31 -23.49
N GLN A 29 -0.44 9.61 -24.44
CA GLN A 29 -0.46 9.96 -25.85
C GLN A 29 -1.07 11.35 -26.10
N TYR A 30 -2.14 11.68 -25.38
CA TYR A 30 -2.80 12.99 -25.45
C TYR A 30 -2.32 13.98 -24.39
N ASN A 31 -1.31 13.62 -23.59
CA ASN A 31 -0.80 14.41 -22.46
C ASN A 31 -1.92 14.94 -21.53
N SER A 32 -2.97 14.13 -21.33
CA SER A 32 -4.21 14.53 -20.67
C SER A 32 -4.23 14.12 -19.21
N ARG A 33 -4.13 15.10 -18.31
CA ARG A 33 -4.22 14.89 -16.86
C ARG A 33 -5.59 14.39 -16.40
N LYS A 34 -6.66 14.76 -17.12
CA LYS A 34 -8.03 14.34 -16.78
C LYS A 34 -8.20 12.85 -17.02
N ILE A 35 -7.69 12.34 -18.14
CA ILE A 35 -7.72 10.91 -18.46
C ILE A 35 -6.83 10.14 -17.47
N ASP A 36 -5.64 10.66 -17.15
CA ASP A 36 -4.75 10.05 -16.14
C ASP A 36 -5.43 9.97 -14.75
N LEU A 37 -6.17 11.01 -14.35
CA LEU A 37 -6.90 11.00 -13.06
C LEU A 37 -7.99 9.92 -13.04
N VAL A 38 -8.74 9.75 -14.13
CA VAL A 38 -9.74 8.68 -14.25
C VAL A 38 -9.06 7.32 -14.13
N GLY A 39 -7.98 7.10 -14.88
CA GLY A 39 -7.20 5.86 -14.79
C GLY A 39 -6.60 5.63 -13.40
N LEU A 40 -6.17 6.69 -12.73
CA LEU A 40 -5.61 6.64 -11.37
C LEU A 40 -6.66 6.22 -10.35
N LEU A 41 -7.87 6.76 -10.43
CA LEU A 41 -8.97 6.38 -9.55
C LEU A 41 -9.34 4.91 -9.75
N ILE A 42 -9.40 4.45 -11.00
CA ILE A 42 -9.65 3.05 -11.33
C ILE A 42 -8.54 2.16 -10.76
N ALA A 43 -7.26 2.49 -11.01
CA ALA A 43 -6.11 1.75 -10.49
C ALA A 43 -6.13 1.67 -8.95
N TYR A 44 -6.42 2.79 -8.28
CA TYR A 44 -6.51 2.88 -6.83
C TYR A 44 -7.63 1.99 -6.28
N ILE A 45 -8.86 2.10 -6.82
CA ILE A 45 -10.00 1.27 -6.38
C ILE A 45 -9.69 -0.21 -6.62
N THR A 46 -9.12 -0.54 -7.78
CA THR A 46 -8.72 -1.90 -8.14
C THR A 46 -7.72 -2.45 -7.13
N MET A 47 -6.72 -1.65 -6.74
CA MET A 47 -5.70 -2.03 -5.74
C MET A 47 -6.31 -2.27 -4.36
N VAL A 48 -7.17 -1.36 -3.88
CA VAL A 48 -7.85 -1.51 -2.59
C VAL A 48 -8.68 -2.80 -2.57
N LEU A 49 -9.46 -3.07 -3.62
CA LEU A 49 -10.34 -4.23 -3.67
C LEU A 49 -9.56 -5.54 -3.89
N PHE A 50 -8.57 -5.53 -4.79
CA PHE A 50 -7.77 -6.72 -5.08
C PHE A 50 -6.97 -7.18 -3.87
N TYR A 51 -6.37 -6.26 -3.12
CA TYR A 51 -5.71 -6.60 -1.86
C TYR A 51 -6.73 -6.84 -0.75
N GLY A 52 -7.74 -5.98 -0.58
CA GLY A 52 -8.62 -5.95 0.59
C GLY A 52 -9.69 -7.03 0.64
N LEU A 53 -10.08 -7.62 -0.49
CA LEU A 53 -11.09 -8.69 -0.57
C LEU A 53 -10.47 -10.09 -0.66
N ARG A 54 -9.17 -10.22 -0.38
CA ARG A 54 -8.49 -11.51 -0.37
C ARG A 54 -8.82 -12.30 0.89
N GLU A 55 -8.78 -13.62 0.78
CA GLU A 55 -8.78 -14.50 1.94
C GLU A 55 -7.48 -14.36 2.77
N PRO A 56 -7.54 -14.46 4.11
CA PRO A 56 -6.37 -14.52 4.97
C PRO A 56 -5.62 -15.85 4.78
N GLY A 57 -4.72 -15.89 3.81
CA GLY A 57 -4.00 -17.12 3.45
C GLY A 57 -2.55 -17.19 3.90
N THR A 58 -1.88 -16.05 4.07
CA THR A 58 -0.42 -15.97 4.15
C THR A 58 0.11 -16.08 5.59
N THR A 59 1.39 -16.43 5.74
CA THR A 59 1.97 -16.72 7.06
C THR A 59 1.96 -15.50 7.98
N ASP A 60 2.44 -14.35 7.50
CA ASP A 60 2.56 -13.15 8.33
C ASP A 60 1.19 -12.55 8.64
N ILE A 61 0.23 -12.60 7.69
CA ILE A 61 -1.11 -12.06 7.94
C ILE A 61 -1.84 -12.83 9.04
N LYS A 62 -1.68 -14.16 9.10
CA LYS A 62 -2.26 -14.97 10.19
C LYS A 62 -1.71 -14.56 11.54
N MET A 63 -0.39 -14.41 11.62
CA MET A 63 0.27 -13.94 12.84
C MET A 63 -0.22 -12.53 13.23
N TYR A 64 -0.37 -11.60 12.27
CA TYR A 64 -0.93 -10.28 12.52
C TYR A 64 -2.38 -10.33 13.04
N LEU A 65 -3.21 -11.23 12.51
CA LEU A 65 -4.60 -11.41 12.95
C LEU A 65 -4.67 -11.99 14.38
N GLU A 66 -3.84 -12.99 14.71
CA GLU A 66 -3.76 -13.52 16.08
C GLU A 66 -3.40 -12.43 17.11
N ASN A 67 -2.46 -11.56 16.76
CA ASN A 67 -2.07 -10.42 17.60
C ASN A 67 -3.13 -9.31 17.59
N PHE A 68 -3.90 -9.18 16.51
CA PHE A 68 -5.04 -8.26 16.44
C PHE A 68 -6.14 -8.69 17.41
N ASP A 69 -6.42 -9.99 17.51
CA ASP A 69 -7.38 -10.55 18.47
C ASP A 69 -6.92 -10.29 19.91
N ALA A 70 -5.66 -10.60 20.21
CA ALA A 70 -5.04 -10.41 21.52
C ALA A 70 -4.67 -8.94 21.86
N LEU A 71 -4.93 -7.99 20.95
CA LEU A 71 -4.52 -6.60 21.11
C LEU A 71 -5.21 -5.94 22.31
N ASN A 72 -4.48 -5.80 23.41
CA ASN A 72 -4.93 -5.19 24.66
C ASN A 72 -4.11 -3.94 24.99
N ASN A 73 -2.89 -4.12 25.51
CA ASN A 73 -1.98 -3.06 25.88
C ASN A 73 -0.71 -3.12 25.00
N PHE A 74 0.10 -2.06 25.05
CA PHE A 74 1.35 -2.00 24.29
C PHE A 74 2.49 -2.84 24.92
N ALA A 75 2.46 -3.06 26.24
CA ALA A 75 3.53 -3.77 26.94
C ALA A 75 3.67 -5.23 26.44
N ASP A 76 2.57 -5.83 26.01
CA ASP A 76 2.53 -7.21 25.50
C ASP A 76 2.70 -7.28 23.97
N PHE A 77 3.03 -6.18 23.28
CA PHE A 77 3.07 -6.09 21.82
C PHE A 77 4.48 -6.17 21.22
N ASN A 78 4.72 -7.14 20.34
CA ASN A 78 6.08 -7.54 19.93
C ASN A 78 6.68 -6.75 18.74
N TRP A 79 5.95 -5.82 18.11
CA TRP A 79 6.31 -5.33 16.76
C TRP A 79 6.56 -3.84 16.61
N GLY A 80 6.51 -3.09 17.71
CA GLY A 80 6.81 -1.66 17.71
C GLY A 80 5.58 -0.78 17.87
N PHE A 81 5.79 0.41 18.40
CA PHE A 81 4.72 1.32 18.82
C PHE A 81 3.87 1.84 17.65
N GLY A 82 4.49 2.13 16.51
CA GLY A 82 3.78 2.61 15.33
C GLY A 82 2.82 1.56 14.78
N PHE A 83 3.24 0.30 14.75
CA PHE A 83 2.37 -0.80 14.31
C PHE A 83 1.27 -1.11 15.32
N TYR A 84 1.54 -0.99 16.63
CA TYR A 84 0.52 -1.08 17.68
C TYR A 84 -0.59 -0.04 17.49
N ILE A 85 -0.24 1.24 17.29
CA ILE A 85 -1.23 2.30 17.05
C ILE A 85 -2.06 2.00 15.81
N LEU A 86 -1.43 1.55 14.73
CA LEU A 86 -2.10 1.23 13.48
C LEU A 86 -3.16 0.14 13.69
N MET A 87 -2.78 -0.97 14.31
CA MET A 87 -3.70 -2.07 14.63
C MET A 87 -4.81 -1.61 15.57
N LYS A 88 -4.47 -0.83 16.61
CA LYS A 88 -5.46 -0.32 17.57
C LYS A 88 -6.49 0.61 16.92
N THR A 89 -6.05 1.45 15.98
CA THR A 89 -6.93 2.37 15.24
C THR A 89 -7.91 1.60 14.37
N ILE A 90 -7.46 0.52 13.71
CA ILE A 90 -8.34 -0.37 12.93
C ILE A 90 -9.33 -1.09 13.87
N LYS A 91 -8.84 -1.65 14.99
CA LYS A 91 -9.66 -2.38 15.98
C LYS A 91 -10.73 -1.52 16.62
N ALA A 92 -10.47 -0.22 16.78
CA ALA A 92 -11.44 0.73 17.33
C ALA A 92 -12.67 0.92 16.42
N ILE A 93 -12.56 0.60 15.12
CA ILE A 93 -13.69 0.65 14.18
C ILE A 93 -14.38 -0.72 14.09
N SER A 94 -13.61 -1.80 13.94
CA SER A 94 -14.12 -3.16 13.97
C SER A 94 -13.02 -4.16 14.33
N ALA A 95 -13.39 -5.20 15.08
CA ALA A 95 -12.52 -6.30 15.46
C ALA A 95 -12.55 -7.47 14.46
N GLU A 96 -13.31 -7.38 13.37
CA GLU A 96 -13.41 -8.46 12.37
C GLU A 96 -12.12 -8.59 11.54
N HIS A 97 -11.68 -9.83 11.28
CA HIS A 97 -10.50 -10.11 10.47
C HIS A 97 -10.62 -9.60 9.04
N ALA A 98 -11.80 -9.79 8.42
CA ALA A 98 -12.07 -9.28 7.08
C ALA A 98 -11.94 -7.74 7.03
N PHE A 99 -12.41 -7.06 8.08
CA PHE A 99 -12.26 -5.62 8.19
C PHE A 99 -10.78 -5.21 8.35
N PHE A 100 -10.01 -5.94 9.16
CA PHE A 100 -8.57 -5.69 9.28
C PHE A 100 -7.86 -5.78 7.93
N ILE A 101 -8.11 -6.83 7.15
CA ILE A 101 -7.53 -7.06 5.82
C ILE A 101 -7.90 -5.93 4.85
N PHE A 102 -9.17 -5.51 4.86
CA PHE A 102 -9.65 -4.43 4.02
C PHE A 102 -9.03 -3.08 4.42
N ALA A 103 -9.09 -2.74 5.71
CA ALA A 103 -8.56 -1.48 6.24
C ALA A 103 -7.04 -1.37 6.04
N SER A 104 -6.30 -2.45 6.27
CA SER A 104 -4.85 -2.49 6.05
C SER A 104 -4.51 -2.20 4.59
N SER A 105 -5.23 -2.84 3.67
CA SER A 105 -5.09 -2.66 2.21
C SER A 105 -5.45 -1.24 1.76
N PHE A 106 -6.54 -0.70 2.32
CA PHE A 106 -6.97 0.68 2.09
C PHE A 106 -5.92 1.69 2.52
N ILE A 107 -5.37 1.54 3.73
CA ILE A 107 -4.31 2.43 4.26
C ILE A 107 -3.07 2.36 3.37
N PHE A 108 -2.61 1.15 3.02
CA PHE A 108 -1.46 0.96 2.14
C PHE A 108 -1.64 1.67 0.79
N ALA A 109 -2.75 1.38 0.09
CA ALA A 109 -3.04 1.95 -1.22
C ALA A 109 -3.21 3.48 -1.15
N THR A 110 -3.79 4.01 -0.05
CA THR A 110 -3.97 5.44 0.15
C THR A 110 -2.63 6.17 0.31
N ILE A 111 -1.73 5.64 1.13
CA ILE A 111 -0.38 6.21 1.30
C ILE A 111 0.38 6.17 -0.03
N LEU A 112 0.28 5.07 -0.78
CA LEU A 112 0.90 4.93 -2.09
C LEU A 112 0.30 5.89 -3.14
N LEU A 113 -1.02 6.13 -3.10
CA LEU A 113 -1.70 7.12 -3.93
C LEU A 113 -1.13 8.52 -3.67
N PHE A 114 -0.98 8.92 -2.40
CA PHE A 114 -0.36 10.19 -2.05
C PHE A 114 1.07 10.29 -2.54
N PHE A 115 1.87 9.22 -2.37
CA PHE A 115 3.24 9.19 -2.86
C PHE A 115 3.30 9.41 -4.38
N THR A 116 2.46 8.68 -5.11
CA THR A 116 2.34 8.78 -6.57
C THR A 116 2.02 10.20 -7.01
N CYS A 117 1.03 10.84 -6.38
CA CYS A 117 0.64 12.21 -6.68
C CYS A 117 1.76 13.23 -6.40
N ILE A 118 2.50 13.06 -5.30
CA ILE A 118 3.57 13.99 -4.90
C ILE A 118 4.82 13.86 -5.79
N VAL A 119 5.16 12.64 -6.21
CA VAL A 119 6.33 12.38 -7.07
C VAL A 119 6.07 12.80 -8.51
N LEU A 120 4.94 12.36 -9.08
CA LEU A 120 4.64 12.60 -10.49
C LEU A 120 3.99 13.96 -10.75
N LYS A 121 3.49 14.63 -9.71
CA LYS A 121 2.92 15.99 -9.77
C LYS A 121 1.90 16.12 -10.91
N ALA A 122 2.16 16.99 -11.88
CA ALA A 122 1.29 17.30 -12.99
C ALA A 122 1.46 16.37 -14.21
N LYS A 123 2.33 15.36 -14.15
CA LYS A 123 2.61 14.45 -15.26
C LYS A 123 1.51 13.38 -15.42
N PRO A 124 1.12 13.01 -16.65
CA PRO A 124 0.05 12.05 -16.93
C PRO A 124 0.56 10.59 -16.87
N TYR A 125 1.29 10.22 -15.82
CA TYR A 125 1.87 8.87 -15.65
C TYR A 125 1.40 8.17 -14.36
N LYS A 126 0.42 8.74 -13.63
CA LYS A 126 0.06 8.25 -12.29
C LYS A 126 -0.69 6.93 -12.36
N SER A 127 -1.64 6.85 -13.29
CA SER A 127 -2.40 5.63 -13.57
C SER A 127 -1.47 4.48 -13.96
N LEU A 128 -0.55 4.72 -14.89
CA LEU A 128 0.47 3.75 -15.30
C LEU A 128 1.33 3.31 -14.12
N PHE A 129 1.83 4.26 -13.32
CA PHE A 129 2.66 3.94 -12.17
C PHE A 129 1.94 3.06 -11.14
N MET A 130 0.70 3.41 -10.75
CA MET A 130 -0.05 2.61 -9.80
C MET A 130 -0.38 1.21 -10.33
N ILE A 131 -0.79 1.09 -11.59
CA ILE A 131 -1.13 -0.24 -12.15
C ILE A 131 0.11 -1.12 -12.33
N SER A 132 1.29 -0.54 -12.62
CA SER A 132 2.55 -1.28 -12.64
C SER A 132 2.94 -1.82 -11.25
N LEU A 133 2.59 -1.12 -10.18
CA LEU A 133 2.85 -1.57 -8.81
C LEU A 133 1.84 -2.62 -8.33
N LEU A 134 0.60 -2.61 -8.84
CA LEU A 134 -0.46 -3.52 -8.41
C LEU A 134 -0.04 -5.00 -8.42
N TYR A 135 0.64 -5.42 -9.49
CA TYR A 135 1.11 -6.80 -9.69
C TYR A 135 2.62 -6.95 -9.54
N GLY A 136 3.32 -5.90 -9.13
CA GLY A 136 4.74 -6.00 -8.83
C GLY A 136 4.94 -6.96 -7.66
N TRP A 137 5.72 -8.03 -7.85
CA TRP A 137 5.91 -9.09 -6.85
C TRP A 137 6.20 -8.55 -5.44
N TYR A 138 7.10 -7.57 -5.35
CA TYR A 138 7.46 -6.92 -4.09
C TYR A 138 6.30 -6.15 -3.47
N MET A 139 5.56 -5.36 -4.25
CA MET A 139 4.45 -4.56 -3.73
C MET A 139 3.26 -5.43 -3.31
N LEU A 140 2.99 -6.49 -4.07
CA LEU A 140 1.95 -7.46 -3.75
C LEU A 140 2.25 -8.15 -2.41
N ASP A 141 3.46 -8.68 -2.21
CA ASP A 141 3.84 -9.32 -0.95
C ASP A 141 3.79 -8.32 0.22
N LEU A 142 4.31 -7.11 0.04
CA LEU A 142 4.29 -6.06 1.06
C LEU A 142 2.89 -5.58 1.42
N ALA A 143 1.94 -5.62 0.49
CA ALA A 143 0.56 -5.23 0.77
C ALA A 143 -0.27 -6.38 1.39
N THR A 144 0.04 -7.63 1.03
CA THR A 144 -0.84 -8.77 1.32
C THR A 144 -0.32 -9.74 2.38
N ASN A 145 0.99 -9.78 2.61
CA ASN A 145 1.66 -10.69 3.52
C ASN A 145 2.51 -9.91 4.54
N THR A 146 3.59 -9.27 4.08
CA THR A 146 4.53 -8.50 4.90
C THR A 146 4.05 -7.06 5.14
N TYR A 147 2.78 -6.91 5.56
CA TYR A 147 2.08 -5.63 5.69
C TYR A 147 2.81 -4.58 6.53
N ARG A 148 3.37 -4.99 7.68
CA ARG A 148 4.13 -4.11 8.56
C ARG A 148 5.35 -3.51 7.84
N GLN A 149 6.10 -4.35 7.11
CA GLN A 149 7.22 -3.93 6.28
C GLN A 149 6.75 -3.00 5.15
N GLY A 150 5.61 -3.31 4.53
CA GLY A 150 5.02 -2.52 3.46
C GLY A 150 4.70 -1.09 3.88
N ILE A 151 4.04 -0.89 5.01
CA ILE A 151 3.73 0.45 5.50
C ILE A 151 5.01 1.21 5.86
N ALA A 152 5.96 0.57 6.54
CA ALA A 152 7.25 1.19 6.85
C ALA A 152 7.99 1.63 5.57
N LEU A 153 8.01 0.80 4.53
CA LEU A 153 8.64 1.13 3.25
C LEU A 153 8.02 2.40 2.62
N LEU A 154 6.69 2.53 2.63
CA LEU A 154 6.05 3.72 2.05
C LEU A 154 6.48 5.01 2.79
N PHE A 155 6.63 4.97 4.11
CA PHE A 155 7.17 6.10 4.88
C PHE A 155 8.65 6.37 4.57
N ILE A 156 9.48 5.34 4.37
CA ILE A 156 10.87 5.49 3.91
C ILE A 156 10.92 6.14 2.53
N MET A 157 10.07 5.71 1.59
CA MET A 157 10.01 6.29 0.24
C MET A 157 9.73 7.80 0.31
N PHE A 158 8.79 8.23 1.16
CA PHE A 158 8.57 9.65 1.42
C PHE A 158 9.78 10.32 2.07
N SER A 159 10.39 9.68 3.07
CA SER A 159 11.56 10.21 3.76
C SER A 159 12.70 10.51 2.76
N LEU A 160 13.03 9.53 1.91
CA LEU A 160 14.04 9.65 0.85
C LEU A 160 13.72 10.76 -0.16
N LEU A 161 12.43 10.97 -0.47
CA LEU A 161 12.01 12.08 -1.31
C LEU A 161 12.29 13.45 -0.67
N TYR A 162 12.13 13.59 0.65
CA TYR A 162 12.33 14.86 1.35
C TYR A 162 13.80 15.17 1.62
N ILE A 163 14.65 14.17 1.90
CA ILE A 163 16.10 14.38 1.98
C ILE A 163 16.68 14.80 0.63
N ALA A 164 16.21 14.20 -0.48
CA ALA A 164 16.58 14.64 -1.83
C ALA A 164 16.18 16.10 -2.12
N ARG A 165 15.16 16.61 -1.42
CA ARG A 165 14.71 18.02 -1.49
C ARG A 165 15.34 18.91 -0.42
N LYS A 166 16.30 18.40 0.38
CA LYS A 166 16.94 19.09 1.51
C LYS A 166 15.96 19.52 2.62
N ASP A 167 14.79 18.88 2.72
CA ASP A 167 13.81 19.10 3.78
C ASP A 167 14.06 18.11 4.93
N TYR A 168 15.06 18.43 5.76
CA TYR A 168 15.52 17.54 6.82
C TYR A 168 14.47 17.28 7.90
N LEU A 169 13.60 18.27 8.17
CA LEU A 169 12.55 18.11 9.18
C LEU A 169 11.54 17.03 8.76
N LYS A 170 11.02 17.09 7.53
CA LYS A 170 10.07 16.07 7.05
C LYS A 170 10.74 14.70 6.90
N PHE A 171 11.99 14.66 6.44
CA PHE A 171 12.80 13.45 6.44
C PHE A 171 12.84 12.83 7.84
N SER A 172 13.25 13.56 8.87
CA SER A 172 13.36 13.05 10.23
C SER A 172 12.03 12.55 10.78
N ILE A 173 10.94 13.29 10.58
CA ILE A 173 9.60 12.89 11.04
C ILE A 173 9.19 11.56 10.41
N LEU A 174 9.29 11.44 9.08
CA LEU A 174 8.88 10.25 8.35
C LEU A 174 9.76 9.04 8.64
N SER A 175 11.07 9.27 8.81
CA SER A 175 12.03 8.28 9.27
C SER A 175 11.67 7.71 10.64
N VAL A 176 11.34 8.56 11.61
CA VAL A 176 10.89 8.13 12.95
C VAL A 176 9.61 7.31 12.86
N VAL A 177 8.63 7.75 12.06
CA VAL A 177 7.39 6.97 11.84
C VAL A 177 7.71 5.61 11.25
N ALA A 178 8.53 5.52 10.20
CA ALA A 178 8.91 4.26 9.57
C ALA A 178 9.58 3.28 10.55
N VAL A 179 10.56 3.77 11.33
CA VAL A 179 11.27 2.97 12.33
C VAL A 179 10.34 2.52 13.46
N SER A 180 9.40 3.36 13.87
CA SER A 180 8.40 3.00 14.89
C SER A 180 7.46 1.86 14.46
N ILE A 181 7.31 1.65 13.14
CA ILE A 181 6.51 0.57 12.56
C ILE A 181 7.37 -0.68 12.31
N HIS A 182 8.58 -0.52 11.78
CA HIS A 182 9.49 -1.63 11.50
C HIS A 182 10.95 -1.21 11.65
N TRP A 183 11.69 -1.86 12.56
CA TRP A 183 13.10 -1.54 12.84
C TRP A 183 14.02 -1.64 11.61
N GLY A 184 13.74 -2.56 10.68
CA GLY A 184 14.47 -2.68 9.41
C GLY A 184 14.44 -1.41 8.54
N ALA A 185 13.55 -0.46 8.85
CA ALA A 185 13.55 0.87 8.22
C ALA A 185 14.80 1.71 8.54
N LEU A 186 15.60 1.33 9.54
CA LEU A 186 16.85 2.01 9.87
C LEU A 186 17.90 1.89 8.75
N ILE A 187 17.92 0.78 8.01
CA ILE A 187 19.00 0.50 7.03
C ILE A 187 19.10 1.59 5.96
N PRO A 188 18.02 2.00 5.27
CA PRO A 188 18.10 3.03 4.23
C PRO A 188 18.29 4.46 4.77
N ILE A 189 18.22 4.66 6.09
CA ILE A 189 18.34 5.97 6.75
C ILE A 189 19.78 6.23 7.20
N VAL A 190 20.50 5.17 7.59
CA VAL A 190 21.84 5.26 8.17
C VAL A 190 22.96 5.17 7.11
N ILE A 191 22.64 4.63 5.92
CA ILE A 191 23.55 4.59 4.75
C ILE A 191 23.47 5.91 3.97
#